data_AF-A0A7Z7LCK5-F1
#
_entry.id   AF-A0A7Z7LCK5-F1
#
_cell.length_a   1.000
_cell.length_b   1.000
_cell.length_c   1.000
_cell.angle_alpha   90.00
_cell.angle_beta   90.00
_cell.angle_gamma   90.00
#
_symmetry.space_group_name_H-M   'P 1'
#
loop_
_entity.id
_entity.type
_entity.pdbx_description
1 polymer ?
#
loop_
_entity_poly.entity_id
_entity_poly.type
_entity_poly.pdbx_seq_one_letter_code
_entity_poly.pdbx_strand_id
1 'polypeptide(L)'
;MIQTILSLVWLSIFTVKSRFTINHTERIVYLLKLLAEKAHLGEERMMEVLFTSKIHDPGKMATPISILEKPGKLSSEEQYIMQKHVFDYFLIVGGWEALEKHRLLEWGVDHHERFDGSGHPWEKR
;
A
#
# COMPACT_ATOMS: atom_id res chain seq x y z
N MET A 1 8.88 19.74 1.59
CA MET A 1 9.51 19.80 0.26
C MET A 1 10.10 18.45 -0.15
N ILE A 2 11.06 17.88 0.59
CA ILE A 2 11.68 16.58 0.26
C ILE A 2 10.68 15.41 0.27
N GLN A 3 9.85 15.27 1.31
CA GLN A 3 8.82 14.20 1.35
C GLN A 3 7.80 14.30 0.20
N THR A 4 7.43 15.52 -0.20
CA THR A 4 6.54 15.77 -1.33
C THR A 4 7.18 15.29 -2.63
N ILE A 5 8.47 15.62 -2.84
CA ILE A 5 9.23 15.17 -4.01
C ILE A 5 9.36 13.65 -4.02
N LEU A 6 9.73 13.03 -2.89
CA LEU A 6 9.82 11.58 -2.77
C LEU A 6 8.47 10.89 -3.03
N SER A 7 7.36 11.45 -2.54
CA SER A 7 6.02 10.93 -2.80
C SER A 7 5.67 11.00 -4.29
N LEU A 8 6.00 12.11 -4.96
CA LEU A 8 5.73 12.27 -6.39
C LEU A 8 6.59 11.32 -7.23
N VAL A 9 7.87 11.18 -6.88
CA VAL A 9 8.77 10.21 -7.51
C VAL A 9 8.25 8.78 -7.32
N TRP A 10 7.82 8.44 -6.10
CA TRP A 10 7.24 7.13 -5.80
C TRP A 10 5.98 6.85 -6.63
N LEU A 11 5.03 7.80 -6.66
CA LEU A 11 3.83 7.70 -7.48
C LEU A 11 4.18 7.52 -8.96
N SER A 12 5.17 8.30 -9.44
CA SER A 12 5.61 8.28 -10.84
C SER A 12 6.33 6.99 -11.24
N ILE A 13 6.98 6.30 -10.31
CA ILE A 13 7.71 5.05 -10.59
C ILE A 13 6.79 3.85 -10.43
N PHE A 14 6.08 3.77 -9.31
CA PHE A 14 5.43 2.52 -8.88
C PHE A 14 3.95 2.45 -9.20
N THR A 15 3.28 3.60 -9.32
CA THR A 15 1.81 3.66 -9.36
C THR A 15 1.28 3.99 -10.77
N VAL A 16 2.07 4.63 -11.62
CA VAL A 16 1.68 5.05 -12.98
C VAL A 16 1.29 3.90 -13.91
N LYS A 17 1.70 2.67 -13.58
CA LYS A 17 1.40 1.47 -14.37
C LYS A 17 -0.10 1.31 -14.60
N SER A 18 -0.95 1.70 -13.63
CA SER A 18 -2.40 1.54 -13.73
C SER A 18 -3.16 2.77 -13.25
N ARG A 19 -4.12 3.23 -14.05
CA ARG A 19 -5.03 4.32 -13.66
C ARG A 19 -5.85 3.93 -12.43
N PHE A 20 -6.23 2.67 -12.32
CA PHE A 20 -6.95 2.15 -11.17
C PHE A 20 -6.14 2.32 -9.89
N THR A 21 -4.86 1.95 -9.89
CA THR A 21 -3.99 2.06 -8.71
C THR A 21 -3.75 3.52 -8.30
N ILE A 22 -3.58 4.44 -9.25
CA ILE A 22 -3.47 5.88 -8.97
C ILE A 22 -4.74 6.36 -8.25
N ASN A 23 -5.91 6.13 -8.85
CA ASN A 23 -7.18 6.58 -8.29
C ASN A 23 -7.46 5.90 -6.94
N HIS A 24 -7.07 4.63 -6.76
CA HIS A 24 -7.19 3.92 -5.49
C HIS A 24 -6.36 4.60 -4.41
N THR A 25 -5.08 4.88 -4.70
CA THR A 25 -4.16 5.54 -3.78
C THR A 25 -4.70 6.91 -3.36
N GLU A 26 -5.15 7.73 -4.30
CA GLU A 26 -5.72 9.05 -4.00
C GLU A 26 -6.94 8.98 -3.08
N ARG A 27 -7.85 8.02 -3.33
CA ARG A 27 -9.02 7.80 -2.46
C ARG A 27 -8.61 7.37 -1.05
N ILE A 28 -7.67 6.44 -0.92
CA ILE A 28 -7.21 5.95 0.39
C ILE A 28 -6.52 7.07 1.18
N VAL A 29 -5.64 7.84 0.54
CA VAL A 29 -4.98 9.01 1.16
C VAL A 29 -6.02 10.02 1.68
N TYR A 30 -7.04 10.34 0.86
CA TYR A 30 -8.09 11.26 1.25
C TYR A 30 -8.90 10.74 2.45
N LEU A 31 -9.34 9.49 2.41
CA LEU A 31 -10.11 8.88 3.50
C LEU A 31 -9.31 8.81 4.80
N LEU A 32 -8.04 8.41 4.72
CA LEU A 32 -7.17 8.32 5.89
C LEU A 32 -6.88 9.69 6.51
N LYS A 33 -6.75 10.74 5.70
CA LYS A 33 -6.66 12.12 6.19
C LYS A 33 -7.86 12.47 7.07
N LEU A 34 -9.07 12.24 6.56
CA LEU A 34 -10.31 12.55 7.29
C LEU A 34 -10.44 11.71 8.57
N LEU A 35 -10.08 10.43 8.52
CA LEU A 35 -10.11 9.55 9.69
C LEU A 35 -9.10 9.98 10.75
N ALA A 36 -7.88 10.32 10.34
CA ALA A 36 -6.84 10.79 11.24
C ALA A 36 -7.20 12.13 11.90
N GLU A 37 -7.84 13.05 11.16
CA GLU A 37 -8.38 14.30 11.71
C GLU A 37 -9.46 14.04 12.75
N LYS A 38 -10.42 13.15 12.44
CA LYS A 38 -11.48 12.76 13.39
C LYS A 38 -10.96 12.01 14.61
N ALA A 39 -9.87 11.26 14.48
CA ALA A 39 -9.21 10.57 15.57
C ALA A 39 -8.29 11.49 16.39
N HIS A 40 -8.21 12.79 16.05
CA HIS A 40 -7.35 13.76 16.72
C HIS A 40 -5.88 13.33 16.77
N LEU A 41 -5.40 12.69 15.69
CA LEU A 41 -3.99 12.30 15.60
C LEU A 41 -3.11 13.55 15.55
N GLY A 42 -2.02 13.54 16.31
CA GLY A 42 -1.00 14.59 16.25
C GLY A 42 -0.35 14.66 14.86
N GLU A 43 0.30 15.79 14.56
CA GLU A 43 0.89 16.07 13.25
C GLU A 43 1.85 14.99 12.76
N GLU A 44 2.71 14.48 13.65
CA GLU A 44 3.65 13.40 13.33
C GLU A 44 2.89 12.15 12.85
N ARG A 45 1.89 11.71 13.62
CA ARG A 45 1.14 10.49 13.29
C ARG A 45 0.30 10.66 12.04
N MET A 46 -0.26 11.85 11.82
CA MET A 46 -0.92 12.21 10.56
C MET A 46 0.05 12.04 9.39
N MET A 47 1.27 12.58 9.48
CA MET A 47 2.27 12.45 8.42
C MET A 47 2.63 10.99 8.15
N GLU A 48 2.80 10.16 9.18
CA GLU A 48 3.09 8.73 9.04
C GLU A 48 1.99 7.98 8.29
N VAL A 49 0.73 8.20 8.68
CA VAL A 49 -0.43 7.57 8.05
C VAL A 49 -0.54 7.99 6.59
N LEU A 50 -0.41 9.29 6.31
CA LEU A 50 -0.49 9.81 4.94
C LEU A 50 0.67 9.32 4.08
N PHE A 51 1.88 9.23 4.64
CA PHE A 51 3.04 8.70 3.92
C PHE A 51 2.84 7.22 3.58
N THR A 52 2.52 6.39 4.58
CA THR A 52 2.28 4.95 4.39
C THR A 52 1.18 4.70 3.36
N SER A 53 0.08 5.46 3.44
CA SER A 53 -1.04 5.34 2.48
C SER A 53 -0.65 5.61 1.02
N LYS A 54 0.40 6.39 0.77
CA LYS A 54 0.90 6.62 -0.60
C LYS A 54 1.80 5.51 -1.12
N ILE A 55 2.43 4.76 -0.20
CA ILE A 55 3.47 3.79 -0.52
C ILE A 55 3.07 2.34 -0.24
N HIS A 56 1.81 2.07 0.09
CA HIS A 56 1.34 0.72 0.46
C HIS A 56 1.31 -0.26 -0.73
N ASP A 57 1.21 0.23 -1.96
CA ASP A 57 0.89 -0.55 -3.15
C ASP A 57 1.99 -0.77 -4.21
N PRO A 58 3.29 -0.48 -4.00
CA PRO A 58 4.30 -0.50 -5.08
C PRO A 58 4.58 -1.90 -5.63
N GLY A 59 4.27 -2.97 -4.90
CA GLY A 59 4.36 -4.32 -5.42
C GLY A 59 3.39 -4.58 -6.57
N LYS A 60 2.36 -3.74 -6.78
CA LYS A 60 1.48 -3.82 -7.95
C LYS A 60 2.22 -3.60 -9.27
N MET A 61 3.47 -3.13 -9.25
CA MET A 61 4.32 -3.14 -10.45
C MET A 61 4.51 -4.54 -11.05
N ALA A 62 4.58 -5.56 -10.19
CA ALA A 62 4.72 -6.96 -10.58
C ALA A 62 3.38 -7.61 -11.00
N THR A 63 2.24 -6.99 -10.65
CA THR A 63 0.92 -7.48 -11.05
C THR A 63 0.63 -7.20 -12.53
N PRO A 64 0.11 -8.17 -13.30
CA PRO A 64 -0.28 -7.95 -14.70
C PRO A 64 -1.29 -6.80 -14.87
N ILE A 65 -1.10 -5.97 -15.90
CA ILE A 65 -1.99 -4.84 -16.16
C ILE A 65 -3.43 -5.28 -16.43
N SER A 66 -3.60 -6.44 -17.09
CA SER A 66 -4.92 -7.04 -17.36
C SER A 66 -5.68 -7.42 -16.09
N ILE A 67 -4.99 -7.63 -14.98
CA ILE A 67 -5.59 -7.91 -13.67
C ILE A 67 -5.85 -6.60 -12.92
N LEU A 68 -4.89 -5.66 -12.94
CA LEU A 68 -5.03 -4.34 -12.30
C LEU A 68 -6.21 -3.53 -12.86
N GLU A 69 -6.40 -3.57 -14.18
CA GLU A 69 -7.42 -2.80 -14.88
C GLU A 69 -8.61 -3.65 -15.35
N LYS A 70 -8.75 -4.86 -14.81
CA LYS A 70 -9.85 -5.74 -15.20
C LYS A 70 -11.20 -5.07 -14.88
N PRO A 71 -12.10 -4.92 -15.86
CA PRO A 71 -13.46 -4.50 -15.57
C PRO A 71 -14.22 -5.63 -14.88
N GLY A 72 -14.85 -5.33 -13.74
CA GLY A 72 -15.66 -6.29 -12.99
C GLY A 72 -14.87 -7.06 -11.93
N LYS A 73 -15.37 -8.25 -11.56
CA LYS A 73 -14.77 -9.06 -10.50
C LYS A 73 -13.60 -9.89 -11.03
N LEU A 74 -12.56 -10.01 -10.21
CA LEU A 74 -11.47 -10.95 -10.42
C LEU A 74 -11.93 -12.39 -10.13
N SER A 75 -11.46 -13.36 -10.91
CA SER A 75 -11.55 -14.78 -10.58
C SER A 75 -10.72 -15.11 -9.34
N SER A 76 -10.90 -16.29 -8.76
CA SER A 76 -10.11 -16.72 -7.59
C SER A 76 -8.60 -16.73 -7.89
N GLU A 77 -8.20 -17.16 -9.09
CA GLU A 77 -6.80 -17.18 -9.53
C GLU A 77 -6.25 -15.76 -9.71
N GLU A 78 -7.03 -14.86 -10.30
CA GLU A 78 -6.65 -13.46 -10.47
C GLU A 78 -6.57 -12.72 -9.13
N GLN A 79 -7.45 -13.05 -8.17
CA GLN A 79 -7.38 -12.54 -6.81
C GLN A 79 -6.07 -12.99 -6.15
N TYR A 80 -5.71 -14.26 -6.26
CA TYR A 80 -4.44 -14.75 -5.74
C TYR A 80 -3.24 -14.00 -6.34
N ILE A 81 -3.24 -13.77 -7.65
CA ILE A 81 -2.19 -12.98 -8.31
C ILE A 81 -2.18 -11.52 -7.81
N MET A 82 -3.35 -10.90 -7.62
CA MET A 82 -3.44 -9.55 -7.07
C MET A 82 -2.85 -9.48 -5.66
N GLN A 83 -3.17 -10.44 -4.78
CA GLN A 83 -2.71 -10.45 -3.38
C GLN A 83 -1.18 -10.50 -3.25
N LYS A 84 -0.48 -11.07 -4.23
CA LYS A 84 1.00 -11.13 -4.25
C LYS A 84 1.68 -9.78 -4.17
N HIS A 85 1.02 -8.68 -4.56
CA HIS A 85 1.62 -7.35 -4.51
C HIS A 85 2.16 -6.98 -3.12
N VAL A 86 1.59 -7.55 -2.05
CA VAL A 86 2.06 -7.28 -0.69
C VAL A 86 3.40 -7.99 -0.42
N PHE A 87 3.52 -9.24 -0.86
CA PHE A 87 4.78 -9.97 -0.80
C PHE A 87 5.84 -9.35 -1.73
N ASP A 88 5.43 -8.91 -2.92
CA ASP A 88 6.32 -8.20 -3.84
C ASP A 88 6.79 -6.87 -3.23
N TYR A 89 5.95 -6.16 -2.47
CA TYR A 89 6.36 -4.99 -1.70
C TYR A 89 7.42 -5.33 -0.65
N PHE A 90 7.23 -6.40 0.12
CA PHE A 90 8.21 -6.90 1.08
C PHE A 90 9.58 -7.15 0.43
N LEU A 91 9.61 -7.75 -0.76
CA LEU A 91 10.85 -7.95 -1.52
C LEU A 91 11.46 -6.62 -1.99
N ILE A 92 10.65 -5.70 -2.50
CA ILE A 92 11.10 -4.38 -3.00
C ILE A 92 11.77 -3.57 -1.88
N VAL A 93 11.24 -3.61 -0.66
CA VAL A 93 11.77 -2.81 0.45
C VAL A 93 12.98 -3.43 1.15
N GLY A 94 13.38 -4.65 0.78
CA GLY A 94 14.56 -5.31 1.34
C GLY A 94 14.26 -6.33 2.44
N GLY A 95 13.02 -6.79 2.56
CA GLY A 95 12.63 -7.86 3.48
C GLY A 95 12.66 -7.46 4.96
N TRP A 96 12.78 -8.47 5.83
CA TRP A 96 12.63 -8.32 7.30
C TRP A 96 13.58 -7.30 7.91
N GLU A 97 14.84 -7.27 7.46
CA GLU A 97 15.84 -6.31 7.96
C GLU A 97 15.39 -4.86 7.77
N ALA A 98 14.72 -4.54 6.65
CA ALA A 98 14.20 -3.20 6.39
C ALA A 98 12.95 -2.89 7.22
N LEU A 99 12.06 -3.88 7.40
CA LEU A 99 10.85 -3.72 8.20
C LEU A 99 11.17 -3.45 9.67
N GLU A 100 12.14 -4.19 10.24
CA GLU A 100 12.60 -4.00 11.63
C GLU A 100 13.18 -2.60 11.86
N LYS A 101 13.80 -2.02 10.84
CA LYS A 101 14.39 -0.67 10.92
C LYS A 101 13.35 0.44 10.72
N HIS A 102 12.26 0.18 10.02
CA HIS A 102 11.30 1.21 9.62
C HIS A 102 9.84 0.73 9.69
N ARG A 103 9.15 1.09 10.79
CA ARG A 103 7.73 0.79 11.03
C ARG A 103 6.78 1.16 9.90
N LEU A 104 7.08 2.19 9.12
CA LEU A 104 6.22 2.64 8.01
C LEU A 104 6.23 1.66 6.85
N LEU A 105 7.35 0.94 6.64
CA LEU A 105 7.43 -0.12 5.65
C LEU A 105 6.64 -1.34 6.11
N GLU A 106 6.71 -1.66 7.41
CA GLU A 106 5.91 -2.74 7.99
C GLU A 106 4.41 -2.52 7.76
N TRP A 107 3.89 -1.32 8.04
CA TRP A 107 2.47 -1.04 7.79
C TRP A 107 2.07 -1.17 6.33
N GLY A 108 2.97 -0.85 5.40
CA GLY A 108 2.72 -1.07 3.98
C GLY A 108 2.70 -2.56 3.63
N VAL A 109 3.46 -3.42 4.30
CA VAL A 109 3.39 -4.88 4.13
C VAL A 109 2.17 -5.46 4.86
N ASP A 110 1.69 -4.82 5.91
CA ASP A 110 0.59 -5.34 6.73
C ASP A 110 -0.79 -4.80 6.33
N HIS A 111 -0.91 -3.98 5.28
CA HIS A 111 -2.18 -3.29 4.99
C HIS A 111 -3.35 -4.23 4.59
N HIS A 112 -3.05 -5.50 4.33
CA HIS A 112 -4.03 -6.57 4.10
C HIS A 112 -4.15 -7.57 5.26
N GLU A 113 -3.42 -7.35 6.36
CA GLU A 113 -3.58 -8.11 7.60
C GLU A 113 -4.91 -7.79 8.28
N ARG A 114 -5.39 -8.73 9.08
CA ARG A 114 -6.70 -8.64 9.76
C ARG A 114 -6.56 -9.10 11.19
N PHE A 115 -7.28 -8.45 12.10
CA PHE A 115 -7.26 -8.76 13.54
C PHE A 115 -7.71 -10.18 13.90
N ASP A 116 -8.45 -10.85 13.00
CA ASP A 116 -8.88 -12.25 13.16
C ASP A 116 -7.85 -13.28 12.65
N GLY A 117 -6.71 -12.80 12.12
CA GLY A 117 -5.68 -13.64 11.49
C GLY A 117 -6.07 -14.17 10.12
N SER A 118 -7.20 -13.75 9.52
CA SER A 118 -7.60 -14.19 8.18
C SER A 118 -7.01 -13.30 7.07
N GLY A 119 -6.05 -12.45 7.41
CA GLY A 119 -5.37 -11.52 6.50
C GLY A 119 -4.23 -12.18 5.74
N HIS A 120 -3.51 -11.38 4.96
CA HIS A 120 -2.33 -11.82 4.22
C HIS A 120 -1.31 -10.67 4.18
N PRO A 121 -0.01 -10.95 3.99
CA PRO A 121 0.59 -12.23 3.59
C PRO A 121 0.97 -13.18 4.74
N TRP A 122 0.91 -12.75 6.00
CA TRP A 122 1.48 -13.49 7.13
C TRP A 122 0.47 -14.03 8.13
N GLU A 123 -0.81 -13.67 8.01
CA GLU A 123 -1.87 -14.10 8.93
C GLU A 123 -1.59 -13.62 10.38
N LYS A 124 -1.15 -12.36 10.53
CA LYS A 124 -0.77 -11.77 11.82
C LYS A 124 -1.97 -11.75 12.79
N ARG A 125 -1.69 -11.95 14.08
CA ARG A 125 -2.66 -11.85 15.19
C ARG A 125 -2.21 -10.85 16.23
#